data_AF-A0A356CQ34-F1
#
_entry.id   AF-A0A356CQ34-F1
#
_cell.length_a   1.000
_cell.length_b   1.000
_cell.length_c   1.000
_cell.angle_alpha   90.00
_cell.angle_beta   90.00
_cell.angle_gamma   90.00
#
_symmetry.space_group_name_H-M   'P 1'
#
loop_
_entity.id
_entity.type
_entity.pdbx_description
1 polymer ?
#
loop_
_entity_poly.entity_id
_entity_poly.type
_entity_poly.pdbx_seq_one_letter_code
_entity_poly.pdbx_strand_id
1 'polypeptide(L)'
;MNTDFFKKIKMENLTQEEKAEGLLNLKSFMASHPARQKTFGNNLTGWLFYSPWFTKNRMVVGSAFALVIFFAGGGVMLAANSALPGDLLYPVKIHVNEKVESATAIGQKKKAEVIVKQAITRLDEAEKLSSEHRLTEDSKKTINAVFSTQLEEGSKNIDELKKTGKEREATEIDLALKEALSKHHLILSELLEDDREDREEKTKQREENAKTRRKIRSWGGFDVETKATTTESVIEWATTTTESRVEIEATNTLDKTIKDDSDEKKPDDEKNLLDIEQVIPKIDIPHIKEI
;
A
#
# COMPACT_ATOMS: atom_id res chain seq x y z
N MET A 1 28.36 15.03 19.24
CA MET A 1 27.53 15.86 20.14
C MET A 1 27.37 15.08 21.44
N ASN A 2 27.72 15.70 22.57
CA ASN A 2 28.02 15.03 23.86
C ASN A 2 26.75 14.47 24.54
N THR A 3 26.55 13.16 24.59
CA THR A 3 25.39 12.51 25.26
C THR A 3 25.44 12.64 26.79
N ASP A 4 26.62 12.92 27.35
CA ASP A 4 26.80 13.19 28.78
C ASP A 4 26.12 14.48 29.23
N PHE A 5 25.94 15.44 28.32
CA PHE A 5 25.29 16.72 28.62
C PHE A 5 23.81 16.53 28.99
N PHE A 6 23.07 15.74 28.21
CA PHE A 6 21.66 15.47 28.47
C PHE A 6 21.43 14.58 29.69
N LYS A 7 22.41 13.72 30.02
CA LYS A 7 22.39 12.92 31.24
C LYS A 7 22.59 13.79 32.49
N LYS A 8 23.42 14.84 32.39
CA LYS A 8 23.66 15.82 33.45
C LYS A 8 22.43 16.72 33.70
N ILE A 9 21.78 17.20 32.65
CA ILE A 9 20.55 18.02 32.77
C ILE A 9 19.39 17.24 33.41
N LYS A 10 19.29 15.93 33.15
CA LYS A 10 18.25 15.09 33.76
C LYS A 10 18.41 14.90 35.29
N MET A 11 19.60 15.15 35.85
CA MET A 11 19.87 15.00 37.29
C MET A 11 19.72 16.31 38.07
N GLU A 12 19.88 17.47 37.42
CA GLU A 12 19.63 18.78 38.03
C GLU A 12 18.17 19.20 37.80
N ASN A 13 17.29 18.77 38.70
CA ASN A 13 15.94 19.32 38.76
C ASN A 13 15.96 20.63 39.55
N LEU A 14 15.46 21.72 38.95
CA LEU A 14 15.23 22.97 39.66
C LEU A 14 14.40 22.69 40.92
N THR A 15 14.87 23.20 42.05
CA THR A 15 14.15 23.13 43.32
C THR A 15 12.81 23.87 43.20
N GLN A 16 11.88 23.58 44.11
CA GLN A 16 10.57 24.26 44.09
C GLN A 16 10.71 25.77 44.29
N GLU A 17 11.74 26.20 45.01
CA GLU A 17 12.07 27.61 45.27
C GLU A 17 12.57 28.30 44.00
N GLU A 18 13.53 27.71 43.29
CA GLU A 18 14.04 28.26 42.02
C GLU A 18 12.95 28.30 40.92
N LYS A 19 12.05 27.32 40.90
CA LYS A 19 10.89 27.33 40.01
C LYS A 19 9.93 28.46 40.34
N ALA A 20 9.68 28.71 41.63
CA ALA A 20 8.82 29.80 42.07
C ALA A 20 9.43 31.16 41.71
N GLU A 21 10.73 31.34 41.92
CA GLU A 21 11.46 32.55 41.56
C GLU A 21 11.51 32.77 40.04
N GLY A 22 11.80 31.72 39.27
CA GLY A 22 11.78 31.76 37.81
C GLY A 22 10.40 32.13 37.25
N LEU A 23 9.33 31.61 37.86
CA LEU A 23 7.96 31.96 37.50
C LEU A 23 7.62 33.42 37.83
N LEU A 24 8.14 33.95 38.93
CA LEU A 24 7.94 35.34 39.36
C LEU A 24 8.63 36.31 38.40
N ASN A 25 9.86 36.01 38.02
CA ASN A 25 10.62 36.77 37.03
C ASN A 25 9.97 36.72 35.65
N LEU A 26 9.47 35.55 35.22
CA LEU A 26 8.73 35.42 33.96
C LEU A 26 7.44 36.24 33.96
N LYS A 27 6.66 36.21 35.04
CA LYS A 27 5.44 37.02 35.16
C LYS A 27 5.75 38.51 35.08
N SER A 28 6.83 38.95 35.72
CA SER A 28 7.28 40.35 35.69
C SER A 28 7.73 40.78 34.29
N PHE A 29 8.41 39.88 33.57
CA PHE A 29 8.79 40.08 32.18
C PHE A 29 7.57 40.16 31.25
N MET A 30 6.60 39.25 31.40
CA MET A 30 5.36 39.25 30.60
C MET A 30 4.50 40.48 30.86
N ALA A 31 4.47 40.98 32.10
CA ALA A 31 3.75 42.20 32.46
C ALA A 31 4.37 43.45 31.82
N SER A 32 5.70 43.49 31.72
CA SER A 32 6.44 44.60 31.08
C SER A 32 6.52 44.48 29.55
N HIS A 33 6.27 43.30 28.99
CA HIS A 33 6.31 43.02 27.55
C HIS A 33 5.01 42.34 27.09
N PRO A 34 3.84 43.03 27.14
CA PRO A 34 2.60 42.45 26.69
C PRO A 34 2.72 42.09 25.20
N ALA A 35 2.50 40.82 24.88
CA ALA A 35 2.49 40.37 23.51
C ALA A 35 1.43 41.16 22.74
N ARG A 36 1.86 41.93 21.73
CA ARG A 36 0.99 42.71 20.87
C ARG A 36 -0.02 41.76 20.24
N GLN A 37 -1.25 41.75 20.74
CA GLN A 37 -2.30 40.87 20.23
C GLN A 37 -2.66 41.38 18.84
N LYS A 38 -1.99 40.85 17.81
CA LYS A 38 -2.43 41.01 16.44
C LYS A 38 -3.73 40.21 16.36
N THR A 39 -4.85 40.91 16.44
CA THR A 39 -6.14 40.34 16.06
C THR A 39 -5.97 39.83 14.62
N PHE A 40 -5.73 38.53 14.49
CA PHE A 40 -5.87 37.84 13.21
C PHE A 40 -7.36 37.83 12.91
N GLY A 41 -7.84 38.95 12.35
CA GLY A 41 -9.12 39.02 11.69
C GLY A 41 -9.06 38.15 10.44
N ASN A 42 -9.20 36.84 10.62
CA ASN A 42 -9.61 35.95 9.53
C ASN A 42 -11.14 36.03 9.42
N ASN A 43 -11.66 37.21 9.12
CA ASN A 43 -13.08 37.45 8.88
C ASN A 43 -13.46 37.25 7.40
N LEU A 44 -12.78 36.33 6.70
CA LEU A 44 -13.28 35.81 5.43
C LEU A 44 -14.65 35.15 5.63
N THR A 45 -14.82 34.44 6.75
CA THR A 45 -16.10 33.86 7.17
C THR A 45 -17.09 34.94 7.62
N GLY A 46 -16.66 35.90 8.44
CA GLY A 46 -17.51 36.99 8.94
C GLY A 46 -18.11 37.88 7.85
N TRP A 47 -17.38 38.19 6.78
CA TRP A 47 -17.88 39.01 5.68
C TRP A 47 -18.97 38.31 4.84
N LEU A 48 -18.86 36.99 4.65
CA LEU A 48 -19.82 36.21 3.88
C LEU A 48 -21.17 36.03 4.62
N PHE A 49 -21.17 35.99 5.95
CA PHE A 49 -22.38 35.72 6.75
C PHE A 49 -23.18 36.96 7.17
N TYR A 50 -22.63 38.18 7.07
CA TYR A 50 -23.30 39.43 7.50
C TYR A 50 -23.82 40.30 6.34
N SER A 51 -23.64 39.90 5.08
CA SER A 51 -24.15 40.67 3.95
C SER A 51 -25.69 40.51 3.79
N PRO A 52 -26.47 41.61 3.83
CA PRO A 52 -27.94 41.58 3.72
C PRO A 52 -28.46 41.02 2.38
N TRP A 53 -27.59 40.95 1.37
CA TRP A 53 -27.90 40.39 0.06
C TRP A 53 -28.10 38.85 0.12
N PHE A 54 -27.33 38.18 0.98
CA PHE A 54 -27.39 36.73 1.18
C PHE A 54 -28.57 36.29 2.05
N THR A 55 -29.02 37.12 2.99
CA THR A 55 -30.14 36.80 3.89
C THR A 55 -31.51 36.99 3.23
N LYS A 56 -31.62 37.84 2.20
CA LYS A 56 -32.88 38.08 1.46
C LYS A 56 -33.14 37.07 0.35
N ASN A 57 -32.09 36.54 -0.28
CA ASN A 57 -32.17 35.59 -1.41
C ASN A 57 -31.65 34.19 -1.03
N ARG A 58 -31.87 33.74 0.23
CA ARG A 58 -31.33 32.47 0.77
C ARG A 58 -31.66 31.25 -0.09
N MET A 59 -32.84 31.22 -0.71
CA MET A 59 -33.23 30.14 -1.62
C MET A 59 -32.43 30.16 -2.93
N VAL A 60 -32.15 31.34 -3.50
CA VAL A 60 -31.41 31.51 -4.76
C VAL A 60 -29.92 31.23 -4.56
N VAL A 61 -29.34 31.69 -3.43
CA VAL A 61 -27.95 31.37 -3.09
C VAL A 61 -27.81 29.89 -2.76
N GLY A 62 -28.75 29.33 -2.00
CA GLY A 62 -28.78 27.89 -1.70
C GLY A 62 -28.88 27.04 -2.97
N SER A 63 -29.74 27.42 -3.92
CA SER A 63 -29.86 26.73 -5.20
C SER A 63 -28.62 26.92 -6.08
N ALA A 64 -28.03 28.11 -6.13
CA ALA A 64 -26.81 28.35 -6.89
C ALA A 64 -25.62 27.57 -6.32
N PHE A 65 -25.49 27.49 -5.00
CA PHE A 65 -24.45 26.71 -4.34
C PHE A 65 -24.66 25.20 -4.52
N ALA A 66 -25.91 24.73 -4.44
CA ALA A 66 -26.26 23.35 -4.76
C ALA A 66 -25.98 23.00 -6.23
N LEU A 67 -26.25 23.92 -7.16
CA LEU A 67 -25.89 23.75 -8.58
C LEU A 67 -24.38 23.73 -8.78
N VAL A 68 -23.62 24.60 -8.11
CA VAL A 68 -22.15 24.56 -8.15
C VAL A 68 -21.63 23.24 -7.60
N ILE A 69 -22.16 22.73 -6.49
CA ILE A 69 -21.79 21.41 -5.96
C ILE A 69 -22.19 20.29 -6.93
N PHE A 70 -23.37 20.38 -7.55
CA PHE A 70 -23.87 19.38 -8.48
C PHE A 70 -23.06 19.34 -9.78
N PHE A 71 -22.71 20.50 -10.34
CA PHE A 71 -21.91 20.63 -11.56
C PHE A 71 -20.40 20.44 -11.31
N ALA A 72 -19.88 20.86 -10.15
CA ALA A 72 -18.46 20.69 -9.81
C ALA A 72 -18.15 19.31 -9.18
N GLY A 73 -19.12 18.67 -8.53
CA GLY A 73 -18.92 17.39 -7.81
C GLY A 73 -19.75 16.23 -8.36
N GLY A 74 -21.06 16.42 -8.55
CA GLY A 74 -21.97 15.34 -8.96
C GLY A 74 -21.72 14.82 -10.38
N GLY A 75 -21.55 15.72 -11.35
CA GLY A 75 -21.26 15.35 -12.74
C GLY A 75 -19.91 14.64 -12.91
N VAL A 76 -18.89 15.07 -12.15
CA VAL A 76 -17.54 14.48 -12.19
C VAL A 76 -17.55 13.07 -11.63
N MET A 77 -18.28 12.81 -10.53
CA MET A 77 -18.41 11.46 -9.97
C MET A 77 -19.10 10.50 -10.94
N LEU A 78 -20.17 10.93 -11.60
CA LEU A 78 -20.87 10.09 -12.58
C LEU A 78 -19.99 9.76 -13.79
N ALA A 79 -19.28 10.76 -14.34
CA ALA A 79 -18.36 10.56 -15.45
C ALA A 79 -17.16 9.67 -15.05
N ALA A 80 -16.63 9.85 -13.83
CA ALA A 80 -15.56 9.02 -13.30
C ALA A 80 -15.96 7.54 -13.21
N ASN A 81 -17.23 7.23 -12.93
CA ASN A 81 -17.67 5.83 -12.83
C ASN A 81 -17.52 5.06 -14.14
N SER A 82 -17.65 5.74 -15.28
CA SER A 82 -17.46 5.16 -16.62
C SER A 82 -16.03 5.29 -17.16
N ALA A 83 -15.14 5.94 -16.42
CA ALA A 83 -13.74 6.11 -16.83
C ALA A 83 -12.99 4.78 -16.84
N LEU A 84 -12.14 4.60 -17.83
CA LEU A 84 -11.23 3.48 -18.01
C LEU A 84 -9.79 3.86 -17.63
N PRO A 85 -8.92 2.89 -17.35
CA PRO A 85 -7.51 3.13 -17.14
C PRO A 85 -6.91 3.96 -18.28
N GLY A 86 -6.23 5.05 -17.92
CA GLY A 86 -5.71 6.05 -18.86
C GLY A 86 -6.63 7.25 -19.11
N ASP A 87 -7.91 7.16 -18.75
CA ASP A 87 -8.83 8.31 -18.80
C ASP A 87 -8.55 9.28 -17.64
N LEU A 88 -8.76 10.58 -17.88
CA LEU A 88 -8.47 11.67 -16.93
C LEU A 88 -9.13 11.48 -15.55
N LEU A 89 -10.34 10.93 -15.52
CA LEU A 89 -11.14 10.79 -14.29
C LEU A 89 -11.01 9.40 -13.64
N TYR A 90 -10.19 8.51 -14.18
CA TYR A 90 -9.98 7.19 -13.59
C TYR A 90 -9.41 7.23 -12.15
N PRO A 91 -8.47 8.13 -11.79
CA PRO A 91 -8.06 8.27 -10.40
C PRO A 91 -9.20 8.66 -9.46
N VAL A 92 -10.19 9.42 -9.95
CA VAL A 92 -11.39 9.77 -9.17
C VAL A 92 -12.26 8.53 -8.95
N LYS A 93 -12.39 7.66 -9.96
CA LYS A 93 -13.10 6.38 -9.82
C LYS A 93 -12.54 5.55 -8.68
N ILE A 94 -11.24 5.27 -8.71
CA ILE A 94 -10.57 4.38 -7.76
C ILE A 94 -10.46 5.01 -6.36
N HIS A 95 -10.05 6.28 -6.27
CA HIS A 95 -9.70 6.88 -4.98
C HIS A 95 -10.87 7.57 -4.28
N VAL A 96 -11.96 7.87 -4.98
CA VAL A 96 -13.12 8.57 -4.42
C VAL A 96 -14.36 7.70 -4.54
N ASN A 97 -14.81 7.39 -5.75
CA ASN A 97 -16.11 6.71 -5.95
C ASN A 97 -16.12 5.32 -5.31
N GLU A 98 -15.15 4.48 -5.64
CA GLU A 98 -15.07 3.10 -5.13
C GLU A 98 -14.84 3.10 -3.61
N LYS A 99 -14.06 4.05 -3.08
CA LYS A 99 -13.89 4.20 -1.63
C LYS A 99 -15.18 4.59 -0.92
N VAL A 100 -15.99 5.47 -1.51
CA VAL A 100 -17.29 5.84 -0.97
C VAL A 100 -18.25 4.64 -1.03
N GLU A 101 -18.27 3.90 -2.14
CA GLU A 101 -19.06 2.67 -2.27
C GLU A 101 -18.70 1.68 -1.16
N SER A 102 -17.41 1.39 -0.99
CA SER A 102 -16.91 0.49 0.06
C SER A 102 -17.16 1.02 1.48
N ALA A 103 -17.06 2.34 1.71
CA ALA A 103 -17.35 2.94 3.00
C ALA A 103 -18.84 2.88 3.38
N THR A 104 -19.73 2.91 2.38
CA THR A 104 -21.18 2.78 2.57
C THR A 104 -21.66 1.33 2.67
N ALA A 105 -20.78 0.35 2.39
CA ALA A 105 -21.07 -1.07 2.52
C ALA A 105 -21.13 -1.51 4.00
N ILE A 106 -22.32 -1.38 4.60
CA ILE A 106 -22.55 -1.76 6.00
C ILE A 106 -22.82 -3.27 6.08
N GLY A 107 -21.95 -3.97 6.81
CA GLY A 107 -22.05 -5.42 7.05
C GLY A 107 -21.00 -6.23 6.28
N GLN A 108 -20.56 -7.35 6.86
CA GLN A 108 -19.49 -8.19 6.29
C GLN A 108 -19.83 -8.68 4.88
N LYS A 109 -21.08 -9.11 4.63
CA LYS A 109 -21.53 -9.57 3.30
C LYS A 109 -21.35 -8.48 2.26
N LYS A 110 -21.92 -7.30 2.52
CA LYS A 110 -21.87 -6.16 1.59
C LYS A 110 -20.44 -5.70 1.33
N LYS A 111 -19.56 -5.73 2.34
CA LYS A 111 -18.14 -5.41 2.15
C LYS A 111 -17.47 -6.39 1.20
N ALA A 112 -17.69 -7.69 1.40
CA ALA A 112 -17.18 -8.71 0.48
C ALA A 112 -17.75 -8.52 -0.94
N GLU A 113 -19.07 -8.32 -1.07
CA GLU A 113 -19.74 -8.10 -2.37
C GLU A 113 -19.19 -6.88 -3.12
N VAL A 114 -19.03 -5.73 -2.45
CA VAL A 114 -18.55 -4.51 -3.09
C VAL A 114 -17.10 -4.65 -3.58
N ILE A 115 -16.21 -5.22 -2.75
CA ILE A 115 -14.81 -5.41 -3.14
C ILE A 115 -14.69 -6.42 -4.29
N VAL A 116 -15.43 -7.54 -4.24
CA VAL A 116 -15.47 -8.54 -5.33
C VAL A 116 -16.03 -7.93 -6.61
N LYS A 117 -17.11 -7.14 -6.52
CA LYS A 117 -17.68 -6.42 -7.66
C LYS A 117 -16.67 -5.45 -8.28
N GLN A 118 -15.91 -4.73 -7.48
CA GLN A 118 -14.86 -3.82 -7.97
C GLN A 118 -13.75 -4.59 -8.69
N ALA A 119 -13.35 -5.76 -8.17
CA ALA A 119 -12.41 -6.66 -8.84
C ALA A 119 -12.94 -7.15 -10.19
N ILE A 120 -14.19 -7.61 -10.25
CA ILE A 120 -14.84 -8.03 -11.51
C ILE A 120 -14.90 -6.87 -12.50
N THR A 121 -15.17 -5.65 -12.02
CA THR A 121 -15.18 -4.44 -12.85
C THR A 121 -13.82 -4.20 -13.51
N ARG A 122 -12.70 -4.55 -12.87
CA ARG A 122 -11.36 -4.46 -13.51
C ARG A 122 -11.25 -5.35 -14.75
N LEU A 123 -11.90 -6.52 -14.73
CA LEU A 123 -11.92 -7.45 -15.87
C LEU A 123 -12.84 -6.95 -16.99
N ASP A 124 -14.00 -6.39 -16.64
CA ASP A 124 -14.89 -5.74 -17.62
C ASP A 124 -14.21 -4.54 -18.30
N GLU A 125 -13.42 -3.76 -17.55
CA GLU A 125 -12.66 -2.65 -18.11
C GLU A 125 -11.52 -3.11 -19.01
N ALA A 126 -10.82 -4.18 -18.64
CA ALA A 126 -9.81 -4.79 -19.47
C ALA A 126 -10.41 -5.30 -20.79
N GLU A 127 -11.56 -5.99 -20.73
CA GLU A 127 -12.30 -6.46 -21.90
C GLU A 127 -12.72 -5.28 -22.79
N LYS A 128 -13.24 -4.21 -22.18
CA LYS A 128 -13.63 -3.01 -22.92
C LYS A 128 -12.43 -2.35 -23.60
N LEU A 129 -11.32 -2.15 -22.89
CA LEU A 129 -10.09 -1.61 -23.46
C LEU A 129 -9.53 -2.50 -24.57
N SER A 130 -9.58 -3.82 -24.41
CA SER A 130 -9.15 -4.78 -25.44
C SER A 130 -10.02 -4.65 -26.69
N SER A 131 -11.34 -4.61 -26.54
CA SER A 131 -12.28 -4.41 -27.66
C SER A 131 -12.11 -3.07 -28.38
N GLU A 132 -11.73 -2.02 -27.65
CA GLU A 132 -11.44 -0.70 -28.19
C GLU A 132 -10.01 -0.57 -28.74
N HIS A 133 -9.19 -1.62 -28.68
CA HIS A 133 -7.76 -1.61 -29.06
C HIS A 133 -6.95 -0.55 -28.29
N ARG A 134 -7.35 -0.28 -27.05
CA ARG A 134 -6.76 0.70 -26.12
C ARG A 134 -6.09 0.05 -24.91
N LEU A 135 -6.03 -1.28 -24.85
CA LEU A 135 -5.34 -2.02 -23.79
C LEU A 135 -3.82 -1.91 -23.98
N THR A 136 -3.22 -0.89 -23.39
CA THR A 136 -1.77 -0.64 -23.36
C THR A 136 -1.12 -1.29 -22.14
N GLU A 137 0.22 -1.44 -22.15
CA GLU A 137 0.96 -1.96 -21.00
C GLU A 137 0.72 -1.23 -19.69
N ASP A 138 0.63 0.11 -19.73
CA ASP A 138 0.33 0.91 -18.54
C ASP A 138 -1.07 0.60 -18.00
N SER A 139 -2.04 0.42 -18.89
CA SER A 139 -3.40 0.05 -18.51
C SER A 139 -3.46 -1.37 -17.94
N LYS A 140 -2.77 -2.35 -18.54
CA LYS A 140 -2.66 -3.72 -18.02
C LYS A 140 -2.04 -3.74 -16.63
N LYS A 141 -0.91 -3.03 -16.43
CA LYS A 141 -0.24 -2.92 -15.12
C LYS A 141 -1.15 -2.31 -14.06
N THR A 142 -1.86 -1.24 -14.41
CA THR A 142 -2.82 -0.59 -13.51
C THR A 142 -3.97 -1.53 -13.14
N ILE A 143 -4.56 -2.22 -14.12
CA ILE A 143 -5.62 -3.19 -13.94
C ILE A 143 -5.14 -4.32 -13.03
N ASN A 144 -4.01 -4.95 -13.35
CA ASN A 144 -3.46 -6.08 -12.60
C ASN A 144 -3.18 -5.72 -11.14
N ALA A 145 -2.58 -4.55 -10.88
CA ALA A 145 -2.27 -4.11 -9.53
C ALA A 145 -3.53 -3.90 -8.68
N VAL A 146 -4.53 -3.22 -9.22
CA VAL A 146 -5.79 -2.94 -8.50
C VAL A 146 -6.63 -4.21 -8.36
N PHE A 147 -6.74 -5.00 -9.43
CA PHE A 147 -7.46 -6.28 -9.43
C PHE A 147 -6.89 -7.25 -8.40
N SER A 148 -5.57 -7.45 -8.37
CA SER A 148 -4.93 -8.37 -7.42
C SER A 148 -5.18 -7.94 -5.97
N THR A 149 -5.12 -6.64 -5.71
CA THR A 149 -5.39 -6.07 -4.39
C THR A 149 -6.84 -6.30 -3.96
N GLN A 150 -7.80 -6.00 -4.84
CA GLN A 150 -9.22 -6.20 -4.57
C GLN A 150 -9.59 -7.68 -4.45
N LEU A 151 -8.94 -8.56 -5.23
CA LEU A 151 -9.15 -10.01 -5.15
C LEU A 151 -8.65 -10.56 -3.81
N GLU A 152 -7.49 -10.11 -3.33
CA GLU A 152 -6.95 -10.48 -2.03
C GLU A 152 -7.85 -10.01 -0.88
N GLU A 153 -8.27 -8.74 -0.91
CA GLU A 153 -9.18 -8.17 0.09
C GLU A 153 -10.56 -8.86 0.06
N GLY A 154 -11.09 -9.12 -1.13
CA GLY A 154 -12.35 -9.85 -1.33
C GLY A 154 -12.28 -11.27 -0.76
N SER A 155 -11.20 -12.00 -1.07
CA SER A 155 -10.97 -13.36 -0.57
C SER A 155 -10.89 -13.39 0.95
N LYS A 156 -10.19 -12.42 1.55
CA LYS A 156 -10.13 -12.28 3.01
C LYS A 156 -11.51 -12.03 3.61
N ASN A 157 -12.32 -11.15 3.01
CA ASN A 157 -13.67 -10.88 3.50
C ASN A 157 -14.60 -12.10 3.35
N ILE A 158 -14.46 -12.89 2.30
CA ILE A 158 -15.17 -14.17 2.12
C ILE A 158 -14.77 -15.16 3.21
N ASP A 159 -13.48 -15.29 3.53
CA ASP A 159 -13.00 -16.18 4.60
C ASP A 159 -13.49 -15.73 5.98
N GLU A 160 -13.58 -14.43 6.22
CA GLU A 160 -14.19 -13.88 7.44
C GLU A 160 -15.69 -14.23 7.55
N LEU A 161 -16.43 -14.23 6.43
CA LEU A 161 -17.83 -14.68 6.41
C LEU A 161 -17.95 -16.17 6.77
N LYS A 162 -17.08 -17.03 6.25
CA LYS A 162 -17.04 -18.46 6.61
C LYS A 162 -16.78 -18.65 8.11
N LYS A 163 -15.77 -17.95 8.64
CA LYS A 163 -15.41 -17.99 10.08
C LYS A 163 -16.52 -17.50 11.00
N THR A 164 -17.36 -16.58 10.54
CA THR A 164 -18.48 -16.03 11.32
C THR A 164 -19.78 -16.83 11.15
N GLY A 165 -19.71 -18.02 10.54
CA GLY A 165 -20.85 -18.93 10.37
C GLY A 165 -21.79 -18.57 9.23
N LYS A 166 -21.40 -17.63 8.36
CA LYS A 166 -22.17 -17.17 7.19
C LYS A 166 -21.75 -17.88 5.92
N GLU A 167 -21.59 -19.20 5.99
CA GLU A 167 -21.07 -20.03 4.90
C GLU A 167 -21.87 -19.88 3.60
N ARG A 168 -23.20 -19.78 3.70
CA ARG A 168 -24.07 -19.59 2.53
C ARG A 168 -23.77 -18.27 1.81
N GLU A 169 -23.60 -17.18 2.56
CA GLU A 169 -23.28 -15.86 2.00
C GLU A 169 -21.87 -15.87 1.38
N ALA A 170 -20.91 -16.52 2.03
CA ALA A 170 -19.55 -16.67 1.51
C ALA A 170 -19.53 -17.47 0.20
N THR A 171 -20.30 -18.56 0.13
CA THR A 171 -20.40 -19.43 -1.05
C THR A 171 -21.05 -18.71 -2.21
N GLU A 172 -22.10 -17.92 -1.96
CA GLU A 172 -22.77 -17.11 -2.98
C GLU A 172 -21.78 -16.15 -3.67
N ILE A 173 -20.99 -15.41 -2.88
CA ILE A 173 -20.02 -14.44 -3.39
C ILE A 173 -18.85 -15.16 -4.10
N ASP A 174 -18.37 -16.27 -3.54
CA ASP A 174 -17.29 -17.09 -4.14
C ASP A 174 -17.71 -17.68 -5.50
N LEU A 175 -18.95 -18.14 -5.63
CA LEU A 175 -19.50 -18.63 -6.88
C LEU A 175 -19.59 -17.51 -7.93
N ALA A 176 -20.11 -16.34 -7.54
CA ALA A 176 -20.19 -15.18 -8.44
C ALA A 176 -18.80 -14.74 -8.94
N LEU A 177 -17.81 -14.74 -8.06
CA LEU A 177 -16.42 -14.47 -8.43
C LEU A 177 -15.88 -15.50 -9.42
N LYS A 178 -16.08 -16.81 -9.15
CA LYS A 178 -15.62 -17.89 -10.04
C LYS A 178 -16.28 -17.83 -11.42
N GLU A 179 -17.58 -17.55 -11.48
CA GLU A 179 -18.31 -17.38 -12.73
C GLU A 179 -17.74 -16.21 -13.54
N ALA A 180 -17.51 -15.06 -12.89
CA ALA A 180 -16.89 -13.92 -13.54
C ALA A 180 -15.48 -14.24 -14.06
N LEU A 181 -14.62 -14.88 -13.25
CA LEU A 181 -13.29 -15.30 -13.69
C LEU A 181 -13.35 -16.25 -14.90
N SER A 182 -14.31 -17.17 -14.92
CA SER A 182 -14.51 -18.08 -16.04
C SER A 182 -14.99 -17.34 -17.30
N LYS A 183 -15.93 -16.41 -17.16
CA LYS A 183 -16.39 -15.54 -18.25
C LYS A 183 -15.23 -14.76 -18.86
N HIS A 184 -14.34 -14.22 -18.02
CA HIS A 184 -13.21 -13.38 -18.40
C HIS A 184 -11.90 -14.15 -18.61
N HIS A 185 -11.93 -15.47 -18.85
CA HIS A 185 -10.70 -16.27 -18.97
C HIS A 185 -9.73 -15.81 -20.08
N LEU A 186 -10.24 -15.33 -21.21
CA LEU A 186 -9.40 -14.83 -22.32
C LEU A 186 -8.66 -13.54 -21.97
N ILE A 187 -9.35 -12.60 -21.34
CA ILE A 187 -8.72 -11.34 -20.92
C ILE A 187 -7.75 -11.57 -19.76
N LEU A 188 -8.02 -12.57 -18.90
CA LEU A 188 -7.08 -13.00 -17.87
C LEU A 188 -5.80 -13.59 -18.47
N SER A 189 -5.88 -14.39 -19.54
CA SER A 189 -4.66 -14.86 -20.22
C SER A 189 -3.87 -13.70 -20.81
N GLU A 190 -4.53 -12.76 -21.47
CA GLU A 190 -3.88 -11.57 -22.07
C GLU A 190 -3.21 -10.69 -21.00
N LEU A 191 -3.86 -10.51 -19.84
CA LEU A 191 -3.29 -9.77 -18.71
C LEU A 191 -2.12 -10.48 -18.02
N LEU A 192 -2.02 -11.81 -18.13
CA LEU A 192 -0.97 -12.63 -17.49
C LEU A 192 0.23 -12.90 -18.41
N GLU A 193 0.12 -12.65 -19.71
CA GLU A 193 1.21 -12.90 -20.68
C GLU A 193 2.36 -11.91 -20.54
N ASP A 194 2.12 -10.60 -20.38
CA ASP A 194 3.19 -9.60 -20.16
C ASP A 194 3.95 -9.79 -18.84
N ASP A 195 3.24 -10.28 -17.83
CA ASP A 195 3.79 -10.54 -16.51
C ASP A 195 4.86 -11.64 -16.54
N ARG A 196 4.89 -12.47 -17.60
CA ARG A 196 5.92 -13.47 -17.85
C ARG A 196 7.15 -12.88 -18.53
N GLU A 197 6.99 -12.01 -19.52
CA GLU A 197 8.13 -11.37 -20.21
C GLU A 197 8.91 -10.45 -19.25
N ASP A 198 8.21 -9.60 -18.48
CA ASP A 198 8.81 -8.74 -17.46
C ASP A 198 9.49 -9.57 -16.34
N ARG A 199 8.96 -10.76 -16.01
CA ARG A 199 9.57 -11.66 -15.02
C ARG A 199 10.79 -12.37 -15.58
N GLU A 200 10.74 -12.84 -16.82
CA GLU A 200 11.85 -13.49 -17.49
C GLU A 200 13.02 -12.54 -17.76
N GLU A 201 12.76 -11.28 -18.08
CA GLU A 201 13.81 -10.28 -18.26
C GLU A 201 14.48 -9.94 -16.93
N LYS A 202 13.69 -9.75 -15.86
CA LYS A 202 14.22 -9.52 -14.51
C LYS A 202 15.00 -10.71 -13.96
N THR A 203 14.61 -11.95 -14.25
CA THR A 203 15.36 -13.15 -13.85
C THR A 203 16.65 -13.30 -14.64
N LYS A 204 16.62 -13.08 -15.96
CA LYS A 204 17.83 -13.05 -16.81
C LYS A 204 18.83 -12.01 -16.32
N GLN A 205 18.38 -10.81 -15.99
CA GLN A 205 19.24 -9.74 -15.48
C GLN A 205 19.78 -10.02 -14.06
N ARG A 206 18.99 -10.67 -13.20
CA ARG A 206 19.46 -11.14 -11.88
C ARG A 206 20.52 -12.23 -12.01
N GLU A 207 20.34 -13.18 -12.94
CA GLU A 207 21.33 -14.21 -13.24
C GLU A 207 22.61 -13.64 -13.83
N GLU A 208 22.51 -12.69 -14.75
CA GLU A 208 23.66 -12.00 -15.33
C GLU A 208 24.43 -11.20 -14.28
N ASN A 209 23.73 -10.45 -13.43
CA ASN A 209 24.33 -9.74 -12.31
C ASN A 209 24.99 -10.70 -11.31
N ALA A 210 24.39 -11.87 -11.06
CA ALA A 210 24.98 -12.91 -10.23
C ALA A 210 26.23 -13.54 -10.87
N LYS A 211 26.23 -13.77 -12.19
CA LYS A 211 27.40 -14.25 -12.96
C LYS A 211 28.53 -13.23 -12.94
N THR A 212 28.23 -11.94 -13.13
CA THR A 212 29.19 -10.84 -13.04
C THR A 212 29.77 -10.72 -11.64
N ARG A 213 28.95 -10.82 -10.59
CA ARG A 213 29.42 -10.87 -9.18
C ARG A 213 30.32 -12.06 -8.89
N ARG A 214 29.98 -13.25 -9.42
CA ARG A 214 30.84 -14.44 -9.33
C ARG A 214 32.17 -14.26 -10.07
N LYS A 215 32.14 -13.64 -11.26
CA LYS A 215 33.34 -13.35 -12.07
C LYS A 215 34.27 -12.34 -11.40
N ILE A 216 33.70 -11.28 -10.82
CA ILE A 216 34.44 -10.29 -10.00
C ILE A 216 35.09 -10.97 -8.80
N ARG A 217 34.35 -11.86 -8.10
CA ARG A 217 34.87 -12.64 -6.98
C ARG A 217 35.95 -13.64 -7.41
N SER A 218 35.88 -14.20 -8.62
CA SER A 218 36.91 -15.09 -9.16
C SER A 218 38.16 -14.36 -9.66
N TRP A 219 38.04 -13.08 -10.04
CA TRP A 219 39.19 -12.23 -10.38
C TRP A 219 39.85 -11.59 -9.15
N GLY A 220 39.13 -11.48 -8.02
CA GLY A 220 39.65 -11.01 -6.73
C GLY A 220 40.46 -12.04 -5.94
N GLY A 221 41.25 -12.86 -6.63
CA GLY A 221 42.33 -13.66 -6.05
C GLY A 221 43.69 -13.00 -6.32
N PHE A 222 43.79 -11.68 -6.13
CA PHE A 222 45.04 -10.95 -6.29
C PHE A 222 45.36 -10.26 -4.96
N ASP A 223 46.30 -10.84 -4.22
CA ASP A 223 46.94 -10.21 -3.08
C ASP A 223 47.63 -8.93 -3.57
N VAL A 224 47.10 -7.77 -3.19
CA VAL A 224 47.79 -6.49 -3.38
C VAL A 224 47.78 -5.73 -2.07
N GLU A 225 48.82 -6.01 -1.29
CA GLU A 225 49.37 -5.06 -0.36
C GLU A 225 50.03 -3.92 -1.17
N THR A 226 49.28 -2.87 -1.51
CA THR A 226 49.89 -1.59 -1.91
C THR A 226 49.18 -0.43 -1.25
N LYS A 227 49.89 0.17 -0.30
CA LYS A 227 49.73 1.56 0.11
C LYS A 227 49.66 2.47 -1.12
N ALA A 228 48.58 3.23 -1.26
CA ALA A 228 48.56 4.64 -1.68
C ALA A 228 47.16 5.00 -2.19
N THR A 229 46.41 5.71 -1.34
CA THR A 229 45.85 7.03 -1.62
C THR A 229 45.58 7.32 -3.11
N THR A 230 44.33 7.21 -3.55
CA THR A 230 43.59 8.14 -4.43
C THR A 230 42.32 7.43 -4.90
N THR A 231 41.28 7.41 -4.07
CA THR A 231 39.86 7.29 -4.48
C THR A 231 38.89 7.57 -3.33
N GLU A 232 39.32 8.30 -2.29
CA GLU A 232 38.43 8.72 -1.20
C GLU A 232 37.57 9.95 -1.56
N SER A 233 37.76 10.62 -2.71
CA SER A 233 36.98 11.82 -3.04
C SER A 233 35.69 11.58 -3.84
N VAL A 234 35.42 10.36 -4.31
CA VAL A 234 34.23 10.09 -5.16
C VAL A 234 33.12 9.35 -4.41
N ILE A 235 33.40 8.79 -3.22
CA ILE A 235 32.41 8.04 -2.42
C ILE A 235 31.74 8.91 -1.34
N GLU A 236 32.32 10.06 -0.97
CA GLU A 236 31.80 10.91 0.12
C GLU A 236 30.49 11.66 -0.23
N TRP A 237 30.18 11.88 -1.52
CA TRP A 237 28.91 12.51 -1.93
C TRP A 237 27.76 11.50 -2.13
N ALA A 238 28.07 10.21 -2.24
CA ALA A 238 27.07 9.16 -2.52
C ALA A 238 26.51 8.49 -1.26
N THR A 239 27.22 8.55 -0.13
CA THR A 239 26.75 7.96 1.14
C THR A 239 25.99 8.93 2.05
N THR A 240 26.10 10.25 1.84
CA THR A 240 25.40 11.25 2.68
C THR A 240 23.93 11.50 2.32
N THR A 241 23.41 10.96 1.20
CA THR A 241 21.97 11.12 0.85
C THR A 241 21.11 9.89 1.18
N THR A 242 21.72 8.75 1.53
CA THR A 242 20.97 7.48 1.66
C THR A 242 20.94 6.88 3.07
N GLU A 243 21.64 7.46 4.04
CA GLU A 243 21.63 7.00 5.45
C GLU A 243 20.62 7.73 6.36
N SER A 244 19.75 8.59 5.82
CA SER A 244 18.68 9.24 6.61
C SER A 244 17.29 8.58 6.51
N ARG A 245 17.13 7.36 5.99
CA ARG A 245 15.76 6.76 5.97
C ARG A 245 15.55 5.25 6.06
N VAL A 246 16.53 4.40 6.40
CA VAL A 246 16.26 2.95 6.57
C VAL A 246 17.07 2.27 7.69
N GLU A 247 17.38 2.97 8.78
CA GLU A 247 17.94 2.33 9.99
C GLU A 247 17.03 2.51 11.20
N ILE A 248 15.76 2.14 11.07
CA ILE A 248 14.91 1.66 12.18
C ILE A 248 13.92 0.68 11.55
N GLU A 249 14.18 -0.65 11.62
CA GLU A 249 13.13 -1.66 11.92
C GLU A 249 13.56 -3.14 11.84
N ALA A 250 14.71 -3.53 11.27
CA ALA A 250 14.88 -4.94 10.87
C ALA A 250 15.94 -5.80 11.60
N THR A 251 16.40 -5.45 12.81
CA THR A 251 17.41 -6.30 13.51
C THR A 251 17.13 -6.68 14.96
N ASN A 252 15.93 -6.45 15.50
CA ASN A 252 15.63 -6.77 16.91
C ASN A 252 14.78 -8.03 17.15
N THR A 253 14.69 -8.97 16.20
CA THR A 253 13.84 -10.17 16.37
C THR A 253 14.49 -11.53 16.08
N LEU A 254 15.76 -11.59 15.70
CA LEU A 254 16.40 -12.88 15.37
C LEU A 254 17.59 -13.31 16.26
N ASP A 255 17.95 -12.52 17.28
CA ASP A 255 19.11 -12.81 18.16
C ASP A 255 18.74 -13.39 19.54
N LYS A 256 17.57 -14.05 19.68
CA LYS A 256 17.09 -14.61 20.96
C LYS A 256 16.76 -16.09 20.97
N THR A 257 17.07 -16.86 19.93
CA THR A 257 16.67 -18.28 19.88
C THR A 257 17.80 -19.26 19.57
N ILE A 258 19.05 -18.80 19.52
CA ILE A 258 20.22 -19.67 19.30
C ILE A 258 21.22 -19.45 20.44
N LYS A 259 20.82 -19.84 21.66
CA LYS A 259 21.71 -20.03 22.83
C LYS A 259 20.90 -20.59 24.00
N ASP A 260 20.34 -21.77 23.81
CA ASP A 260 20.12 -22.71 24.91
C ASP A 260 19.97 -24.10 24.31
N ASP A 261 20.47 -25.11 25.00
CA ASP A 261 20.51 -26.54 24.66
C ASP A 261 21.56 -26.99 23.62
N SER A 262 22.81 -26.89 24.05
CA SER A 262 23.75 -28.00 23.90
C SER A 262 23.41 -29.09 24.92
N ASP A 263 23.08 -30.32 24.49
CA ASP A 263 23.72 -31.55 24.99
C ASP A 263 23.17 -32.85 24.36
N GLU A 264 24.13 -33.75 24.12
CA GLU A 264 24.04 -35.20 24.02
C GLU A 264 23.53 -35.95 22.76
N LYS A 265 24.50 -36.73 22.24
CA LYS A 265 24.47 -38.07 21.63
C LYS A 265 24.51 -38.20 20.09
N LYS A 266 25.53 -38.96 19.70
CA LYS A 266 25.93 -39.49 18.40
C LYS A 266 25.75 -41.03 18.47
N PRO A 267 26.03 -41.77 17.39
CA PRO A 267 25.26 -42.03 16.15
C PRO A 267 24.65 -43.45 16.15
N ASP A 268 23.86 -43.82 15.13
CA ASP A 268 24.03 -45.05 14.33
C ASP A 268 22.89 -45.24 13.30
N ASP A 269 23.20 -46.00 12.25
CA ASP A 269 22.32 -46.66 11.28
C ASP A 269 21.89 -45.91 9.99
N GLU A 270 22.83 -45.96 9.04
CA GLU A 270 22.70 -46.46 7.66
C GLU A 270 21.30 -46.91 7.14
N LYS A 271 21.03 -46.57 5.86
CA LYS A 271 20.01 -47.11 4.91
C LYS A 271 18.61 -46.47 4.94
N ASN A 272 18.29 -45.67 3.92
CA ASN A 272 17.59 -46.19 2.73
C ASN A 272 17.35 -45.07 1.71
N LEU A 273 17.85 -45.29 0.50
CA LEU A 273 17.32 -44.72 -0.73
C LEU A 273 16.10 -45.58 -1.11
N LEU A 274 15.02 -44.95 -1.59
CA LEU A 274 13.95 -45.44 -2.48
C LEU A 274 12.52 -45.14 -1.98
N ASP A 275 11.69 -44.80 -2.97
CA ASP A 275 10.22 -44.80 -3.01
C ASP A 275 9.44 -43.70 -2.28
N ILE A 276 9.08 -42.64 -3.03
CA ILE A 276 7.74 -42.04 -2.94
C ILE A 276 7.27 -41.67 -4.36
N GLU A 277 7.03 -42.70 -5.17
CA GLU A 277 5.97 -42.67 -6.15
C GLU A 277 4.69 -43.15 -5.42
N GLN A 278 3.53 -42.60 -5.77
CA GLN A 278 2.19 -42.78 -5.15
C GLN A 278 1.82 -41.82 -4.02
N VAL A 279 1.13 -40.70 -4.37
CA VAL A 279 -0.25 -40.40 -3.92
C VAL A 279 -0.83 -39.34 -4.87
N ILE A 280 -1.45 -39.77 -5.98
CA ILE A 280 -2.50 -38.97 -6.66
C ILE A 280 -3.62 -39.95 -7.04
N PRO A 281 -4.84 -39.85 -6.47
CA PRO A 281 -5.96 -40.65 -6.95
C PRO A 281 -6.46 -40.10 -8.29
N LYS A 282 -6.57 -41.01 -9.28
CA LYS A 282 -7.27 -40.81 -10.56
C LYS A 282 -8.72 -40.41 -10.31
N ILE A 283 -9.15 -39.27 -10.85
CA ILE A 283 -10.57 -38.95 -10.99
C ILE A 283 -11.00 -39.44 -12.37
N ASP A 284 -11.90 -40.41 -12.36
CA ASP A 284 -12.56 -41.03 -13.50
C ASP A 284 -13.69 -40.12 -13.99
N ILE A 285 -13.68 -39.74 -15.28
CA ILE A 285 -14.75 -38.94 -15.91
C ILE A 285 -15.50 -39.86 -16.88
N PRO A 286 -16.76 -40.25 -16.61
CA PRO A 286 -17.55 -40.97 -17.60
C PRO A 286 -18.13 -40.02 -18.64
N HIS A 287 -18.06 -40.48 -19.90
CA HIS A 287 -18.71 -39.98 -21.10
C HIS A 287 -20.13 -39.43 -20.90
N ILE A 288 -20.42 -38.27 -21.51
CA ILE A 288 -21.72 -38.03 -22.14
C ILE A 288 -21.46 -37.53 -23.58
N LYS A 289 -21.79 -38.42 -24.52
CA LYS A 289 -22.07 -38.15 -25.92
C LYS A 289 -23.50 -37.60 -26.06
N GLU A 290 -23.72 -36.81 -27.11
CA GLU A 290 -25.01 -36.49 -27.75
C GLU A 290 -26.02 -35.63 -26.94
N ILE A 291 -26.13 -34.34 -27.26
CA ILE A 291 -27.14 -33.69 -28.14
C ILE A 291 -26.79 -32.20 -28.25
#